data_AF-A0A821F7L9-F1
#
_entry.id   AF-A0A821F7L9-F1
#
_cell.length_a   1.000
_cell.length_b   1.000
_cell.length_c   1.000
_cell.angle_alpha   90.00
_cell.angle_beta   90.00
_cell.angle_gamma   90.00
#
_symmetry.space_group_name_H-M   'P 1'
#
loop_
_entity.id
_entity.type
_entity.pdbx_description
1 polymer ?
#
loop_
_entity_poly.entity_id
_entity_poly.type
_entity_poly.pdbx_seq_one_letter_code
_entity_poly.pdbx_strand_id
1 'polypeptide(L)'
;MPVPQLKIFRTLWGVEAQFSTDINVLFAEIHRLGYTGVEASLSDIYRLSNNDRNVFHQALHDHKLELIGTVSTSFCPAEPNVWHDLSIGEHLANLDKQLSELIEYKPIHVNIQGGQDSWSMAQKEEYFEKALEIQAKYPQVTSSHEVRIISDFTLH
;
A
#
# COMPACT_ATOMS: atom_id res chain seq x y z
N MET A 1 21.30 6.05 -22.71
CA MET A 1 19.96 5.84 -22.11
C MET A 1 20.12 4.86 -20.96
N PRO A 2 19.56 5.10 -19.77
CA PRO A 2 19.56 4.09 -18.72
C PRO A 2 18.82 2.84 -19.21
N VAL A 3 19.38 1.68 -18.94
CA VAL A 3 18.74 0.40 -19.24
C VAL A 3 17.64 0.16 -18.21
N PRO A 4 16.42 -0.23 -18.60
CA PRO A 4 15.37 -0.58 -17.65
C PRO A 4 15.86 -1.67 -16.68
N GLN A 5 15.61 -1.49 -15.39
CA GLN A 5 15.93 -2.47 -14.35
C GLN A 5 14.65 -3.08 -13.79
N LEU A 6 14.62 -4.40 -13.66
CA LEU A 6 13.56 -5.11 -12.96
C LEU A 6 13.85 -5.09 -11.46
N LYS A 7 13.01 -4.39 -10.69
CA LYS A 7 12.98 -4.45 -9.23
C LYS A 7 11.84 -5.36 -8.79
N ILE A 8 12.11 -6.27 -7.86
CA ILE A 8 11.12 -7.24 -7.37
C ILE A 8 10.87 -6.95 -5.89
N PHE A 9 9.60 -6.80 -5.53
CA PHE A 9 9.17 -6.50 -4.18
C PHE A 9 8.38 -7.68 -3.61
N ARG A 10 8.49 -7.90 -2.29
CA ARG A 10 7.72 -8.91 -1.59
C ARG A 10 6.62 -8.27 -0.75
N THR A 11 5.36 -8.65 -0.98
CA THR A 11 4.26 -8.27 -0.09
C THR A 11 4.44 -8.88 1.30
N LEU A 12 4.22 -8.07 2.34
CA LEU A 12 4.25 -8.51 3.73
C LEU A 12 2.96 -9.18 4.19
N TRP A 13 1.89 -9.09 3.40
CA TRP A 13 0.62 -9.72 3.72
C TRP A 13 0.76 -11.25 3.82
N GLY A 14 0.58 -11.78 5.04
CA GLY A 14 0.63 -13.22 5.33
C GLY A 14 2.01 -13.87 5.19
N VAL A 15 3.08 -13.08 5.13
CA VAL A 15 4.43 -13.57 4.84
C VAL A 15 5.08 -14.28 6.05
N GLU A 16 4.56 -14.05 7.25
CA GLU A 16 5.12 -14.55 8.52
C GLU A 16 5.05 -16.07 8.61
N ALA A 17 4.01 -16.66 8.01
CA ALA A 17 3.87 -18.11 7.94
C ALA A 17 4.99 -18.79 7.13
N GLN A 18 5.70 -18.02 6.30
CA GLN A 18 6.80 -18.51 5.46
C GLN A 18 8.18 -18.20 6.07
N PHE A 19 8.30 -17.14 6.87
CA PHE A 19 9.60 -16.67 7.35
C PHE A 19 9.66 -16.47 8.87
N SER A 20 9.10 -15.37 9.39
CA SER A 20 9.14 -15.03 10.81
C SER A 20 8.20 -13.89 11.14
N THR A 21 7.78 -13.78 12.41
CA THR A 21 7.13 -12.58 12.96
C THR A 21 8.13 -11.55 13.47
N ASP A 22 9.42 -11.91 13.58
CA ASP A 22 10.50 -10.96 13.87
C ASP A 22 10.91 -10.23 12.59
N ILE A 23 10.79 -8.89 12.60
CA ILE A 23 11.05 -8.04 11.44
C ILE A 23 12.48 -8.18 10.89
N ASN A 24 13.49 -8.35 11.75
CA ASN A 24 14.88 -8.44 11.30
C ASN A 24 15.15 -9.80 10.66
N VAL A 25 14.60 -10.88 11.23
CA VAL A 25 14.70 -12.22 10.62
C VAL A 25 13.97 -12.25 9.27
N LEU A 26 12.77 -11.68 9.22
CA LEU A 26 11.96 -11.58 8.01
C LEU A 26 12.68 -10.79 6.92
N PHE A 27 13.17 -9.59 7.22
CA PHE A 27 13.81 -8.71 6.24
C PHE A 27 15.18 -9.23 5.81
N ALA A 28 15.94 -9.85 6.71
CA ALA A 28 17.17 -10.54 6.34
C ALA A 28 16.91 -11.64 5.31
N GLU A 29 15.85 -12.42 5.47
CA GLU A 29 15.49 -13.48 4.54
C GLU A 29 14.98 -12.96 3.20
N ILE A 30 14.13 -11.92 3.20
CA ILE A 30 13.69 -11.23 1.98
C ILE A 30 14.90 -10.68 1.21
N HIS A 31 15.84 -10.01 1.88
CA HIS A 31 17.06 -9.53 1.23
C HIS A 31 17.93 -10.68 0.71
N ARG A 32 18.09 -11.77 1.47
CA ARG A 32 18.85 -12.96 1.06
C ARG A 32 18.29 -13.60 -0.21
N LEU A 33 16.97 -13.57 -0.40
CA LEU A 33 16.29 -14.08 -1.59
C LEU A 33 16.42 -13.15 -2.82
N GLY A 34 17.04 -11.97 -2.67
CA GLY A 34 17.32 -11.04 -3.77
C GLY A 34 16.18 -10.07 -4.10
N TYR A 35 15.19 -9.92 -3.20
CA TYR A 35 14.18 -8.87 -3.35
C TYR A 35 14.81 -7.49 -3.15
N THR A 36 14.33 -6.51 -3.93
CA THR A 36 14.73 -5.11 -3.82
C THR A 36 14.10 -4.42 -2.61
N GLY A 37 12.93 -4.90 -2.19
CA GLY A 37 12.17 -4.25 -1.15
C GLY A 37 10.92 -5.02 -0.77
N VAL A 38 10.09 -4.36 0.02
CA VAL A 38 8.83 -4.88 0.52
C VAL A 38 7.67 -4.00 0.09
N GLU A 39 6.50 -4.61 -0.08
CA GLU A 39 5.23 -3.91 -0.18
C GLU A 39 4.46 -4.12 1.14
N ALA A 40 4.09 -3.03 1.80
CA ALA A 40 3.50 -3.08 3.14
C ALA A 40 2.40 -2.04 3.34
N SER A 41 1.33 -2.46 4.00
CA SER A 41 0.30 -1.56 4.52
C SER A 41 0.66 -1.02 5.91
N LEU A 42 -0.07 0.00 6.39
CA LEU A 42 0.11 0.50 7.76
C LEU A 42 -0.13 -0.60 8.82
N SER A 43 -1.06 -1.53 8.57
CA SER A 43 -1.32 -2.62 9.52
C SER A 43 -0.14 -3.59 9.61
N ASP A 44 0.54 -3.88 8.50
CA ASP A 44 1.77 -4.68 8.48
C ASP A 44 2.89 -3.99 9.25
N ILE A 45 3.07 -2.68 9.01
CA ILE A 45 4.07 -1.86 9.69
C ILE A 45 3.83 -1.87 11.19
N TYR A 46 2.62 -1.51 11.64
CA TYR A 46 2.29 -1.47 13.07
C TYR A 46 2.49 -2.82 13.74
N ARG A 47 2.12 -3.90 13.05
CA ARG A 47 2.23 -5.26 13.57
C ARG A 47 3.68 -5.72 13.71
N LEU A 48 4.54 -5.43 12.73
CA LEU A 48 5.95 -5.86 12.73
C LEU A 48 6.86 -4.98 13.60
N SER A 49 6.52 -3.69 13.71
CA SER A 49 7.35 -2.72 14.45
C SER A 49 6.78 -2.36 15.81
N ASN A 50 5.69 -2.98 16.25
CA ASN A 50 4.94 -2.61 17.46
C ASN A 50 4.54 -1.12 17.44
N ASN A 51 4.09 -0.64 16.27
CA ASN A 51 3.75 0.75 15.99
C ASN A 51 4.90 1.75 16.22
N ASP A 52 6.16 1.28 16.18
CA ASP A 52 7.33 2.13 16.26
C ASP A 52 7.90 2.39 14.85
N ARG A 53 7.83 3.64 14.41
CA ARG A 53 8.34 4.08 13.11
C ARG A 53 9.85 3.89 12.97
N ASN A 54 10.60 4.15 14.03
CA ASN A 54 12.06 4.06 13.99
C ASN A 54 12.51 2.61 13.87
N VAL A 55 11.82 1.68 14.54
CA VAL A 55 12.09 0.25 14.40
C VAL A 55 11.89 -0.21 12.96
N PHE A 56 10.79 0.19 12.31
CA PHE A 56 10.54 -0.18 10.91
C PHE A 56 11.58 0.41 9.95
N HIS A 57 11.90 1.71 10.10
CA HIS A 57 12.93 2.36 9.30
C HIS A 57 14.31 1.74 9.46
N GLN A 58 14.69 1.42 10.70
CA GLN A 58 15.97 0.82 10.99
C GLN A 58 16.09 -0.56 10.33
N ALA A 59 15.03 -1.38 10.42
CA ALA A 59 15.01 -2.69 9.78
C ALA A 59 15.12 -2.60 8.24
N LEU A 60 14.39 -1.68 7.59
CA LEU A 60 14.54 -1.44 6.14
C LEU A 60 15.97 -1.04 5.79
N HIS A 61 16.55 -0.11 6.54
CA HIS A 61 17.90 0.38 6.32
C HIS A 61 18.95 -0.72 6.47
N ASP A 62 18.91 -1.48 7.57
CA ASP A 62 19.91 -2.50 7.90
C ASP A 62 19.88 -3.67 6.92
N HIS A 63 18.71 -3.93 6.34
CA HIS A 63 18.53 -4.96 5.31
C HIS A 63 18.50 -4.43 3.88
N LYS A 64 18.77 -3.13 3.68
CA LYS A 64 18.85 -2.46 2.37
C LYS A 64 17.60 -2.68 1.50
N LEU A 65 16.43 -2.65 2.12
CA LEU A 65 15.14 -2.86 1.47
C LEU A 65 14.46 -1.51 1.22
N GLU A 66 13.92 -1.35 0.01
CA GLU A 66 13.03 -0.25 -0.34
C GLU A 66 11.58 -0.55 0.11
N LEU A 67 10.76 0.49 0.28
CA LEU A 67 9.35 0.37 0.66
C LEU A 67 8.44 0.82 -0.47
N ILE A 68 7.54 -0.06 -0.90
CA ILE A 68 6.28 0.32 -1.54
C ILE A 68 5.20 0.33 -0.47
N GLY A 69 4.52 1.46 -0.31
CA GLY A 69 3.40 1.57 0.61
C GLY A 69 2.11 1.07 -0.03
N THR A 70 1.25 0.41 0.73
CA THR A 70 -0.11 0.06 0.29
C THR A 70 -1.15 0.82 1.12
N VAL A 71 -2.05 1.53 0.44
CA VAL A 71 -3.25 2.13 1.06
C VAL A 71 -4.45 1.31 0.62
N SER A 72 -5.29 0.89 1.56
CA SER A 72 -6.53 0.18 1.24
C SER A 72 -7.72 0.92 1.84
N THR A 73 -8.53 1.53 0.99
CA THR A 73 -9.59 2.46 1.42
C THR A 73 -10.81 1.76 2.02
N SER A 74 -11.01 0.47 1.73
CA SER A 74 -12.10 -0.36 2.27
C SER A 74 -11.74 -1.09 3.57
N PHE A 75 -10.47 -1.04 4.00
CA PHE A 75 -9.98 -1.76 5.18
C PHE A 75 -9.45 -0.78 6.22
N CYS A 76 -9.88 -0.94 7.47
CA CYS A 76 -9.36 -0.17 8.58
C CYS A 76 -8.02 -0.77 9.06
N PRO A 77 -6.94 0.01 9.18
CA PRO A 77 -5.68 -0.50 9.75
C PRO A 77 -5.83 -1.06 11.18
N ALA A 78 -6.80 -0.57 11.96
CA ALA A 78 -7.08 -1.05 13.31
C ALA A 78 -7.90 -2.36 13.35
N GLU A 79 -8.62 -2.67 12.26
CA GLU A 79 -9.40 -3.90 12.11
C GLU A 79 -8.96 -4.63 10.82
N PRO A 80 -7.72 -5.16 10.80
CA PRO A 80 -7.17 -5.78 9.61
C PRO A 80 -8.03 -6.97 9.16
N ASN A 81 -8.22 -7.11 7.85
CA ASN A 81 -9.05 -8.13 7.18
C ASN A 81 -10.57 -7.98 7.37
N VAL A 82 -11.05 -6.85 7.89
CA VAL A 82 -12.48 -6.50 7.87
C VAL A 82 -12.75 -5.56 6.70
N TRP A 83 -13.55 -6.02 5.74
CA TRP A 83 -14.01 -5.19 4.62
C TRP A 83 -15.27 -4.43 5.03
N HIS A 84 -15.35 -3.17 4.63
CA HIS A 84 -16.50 -2.31 4.88
C HIS A 84 -17.11 -1.81 3.56
N ASP A 85 -18.45 -1.81 3.49
CA ASP A 85 -19.21 -1.14 2.44
C ASP A 85 -19.29 0.35 2.79
N LEU A 86 -18.46 1.17 2.14
CA LEU A 86 -18.25 2.56 2.53
C LEU A 86 -18.74 3.52 1.44
N SER A 87 -19.19 4.68 1.86
CA SER A 87 -19.46 5.79 0.95
C SER A 87 -18.18 6.33 0.33
N ILE A 88 -18.31 7.02 -0.82
CA ILE A 88 -17.18 7.71 -1.49
C ILE A 88 -16.43 8.63 -0.50
N GLY A 89 -17.16 9.37 0.33
CA GLY A 89 -16.57 10.26 1.33
C GLY A 89 -15.72 9.52 2.37
N GLU A 90 -16.17 8.34 2.81
CA GLU A 90 -15.42 7.50 3.76
C GLU A 90 -14.16 6.89 3.11
N HIS A 91 -14.25 6.44 1.85
CA HIS A 91 -13.08 6.01 1.10
C HIS A 91 -12.02 7.12 0.96
N LEU A 92 -12.45 8.35 0.66
CA LEU A 92 -11.55 9.51 0.55
C LEU A 92 -10.95 9.90 1.91
N ALA A 93 -11.72 9.84 2.99
CA ALA A 93 -11.21 10.09 4.33
C ALA A 93 -10.15 9.04 4.73
N ASN A 94 -10.40 7.76 4.40
CA ASN A 94 -9.44 6.69 4.62
C ASN A 94 -8.18 6.87 3.77
N LEU A 95 -8.33 7.27 2.51
CA LEU A 95 -7.20 7.58 1.63
C LEU A 95 -6.33 8.70 2.22
N ASP A 96 -6.93 9.84 2.58
CA ASP A 96 -6.20 11.00 3.12
C ASP A 96 -5.46 10.63 4.41
N LYS A 97 -6.15 9.95 5.34
CA LYS A 97 -5.55 9.51 6.59
C LYS A 97 -4.39 8.55 6.36
N GLN A 98 -4.63 7.44 5.66
CA GLN A 98 -3.60 6.41 5.47
C GLN A 98 -2.43 6.94 4.66
N LEU A 99 -2.66 7.72 3.61
CA LEU A 99 -1.59 8.30 2.82
C LEU A 99 -0.75 9.27 3.66
N SER A 100 -1.37 10.14 4.46
CA SER A 100 -0.64 11.07 5.32
C SER A 100 0.29 10.36 6.30
N GLU A 101 -0.13 9.24 6.87
CA GLU A 101 0.67 8.45 7.80
C GLU A 101 1.73 7.62 7.09
N LEU A 102 1.41 7.06 5.92
CA LEU A 102 2.31 6.19 5.16
C LEU A 102 3.48 6.95 4.54
N ILE A 103 3.27 8.19 4.11
CA ILE A 103 4.32 9.05 3.54
C ILE A 103 5.45 9.31 4.54
N GLU A 104 5.16 9.30 5.84
CA GLU A 104 6.16 9.43 6.89
C GLU A 104 7.15 8.26 6.93
N TYR A 105 6.78 7.11 6.32
CA TYR A 105 7.65 5.95 6.14
C TYR A 105 8.55 6.03 4.90
N LYS A 106 8.50 7.16 4.18
CA LYS A 106 9.29 7.46 2.98
C LYS A 106 9.23 6.35 1.92
N PRO A 107 8.03 5.86 1.54
CA PRO A 107 7.91 4.89 0.46
C PRO A 107 8.42 5.47 -0.86
N ILE A 108 8.99 4.64 -1.72
CA ILE A 108 9.39 5.05 -3.08
C ILE A 108 8.18 5.19 -4.02
N HIS A 109 7.09 4.51 -3.68
CA HIS A 109 5.83 4.49 -4.41
C HIS A 109 4.70 4.06 -3.47
N VAL A 110 3.47 4.50 -3.73
CA VAL A 110 2.27 4.04 -3.02
C VAL A 110 1.28 3.38 -3.99
N ASN A 111 0.97 2.12 -3.73
CA ASN A 111 -0.11 1.40 -4.39
C ASN A 111 -1.43 1.64 -3.62
N ILE A 112 -2.46 2.16 -4.29
CA ILE A 112 -3.74 2.53 -3.69
C ILE A 112 -4.81 1.55 -4.16
N GLN A 113 -5.36 0.77 -3.23
CA GLN A 113 -6.56 -0.05 -3.43
C GLN A 113 -7.78 0.82 -3.05
N GLY A 114 -8.20 1.58 -4.05
CA GLY A 114 -9.14 2.69 -3.93
C GLY A 114 -10.54 2.38 -4.44
N GLY A 115 -11.55 2.77 -3.68
CA GLY A 115 -12.95 2.72 -4.09
C GLY A 115 -13.58 1.34 -4.05
N GLN A 116 -14.60 1.12 -4.88
CA GLN A 116 -15.42 -0.09 -4.85
C GLN A 116 -15.87 -0.51 -6.25
N ASP A 117 -15.84 -1.82 -6.50
CA ASP A 117 -16.17 -2.39 -7.80
C ASP A 117 -17.63 -2.15 -8.22
N SER A 118 -18.54 -2.08 -7.25
CA SER A 118 -20.00 -1.89 -7.42
C SER A 118 -20.41 -0.48 -7.85
N TRP A 119 -19.49 0.50 -7.81
CA TRP A 119 -19.80 1.88 -8.15
C TRP A 119 -20.06 2.07 -9.64
N SER A 120 -21.03 2.93 -9.95
CA SER A 120 -21.25 3.45 -11.30
C SER A 120 -20.04 4.24 -11.81
N MET A 121 -19.97 4.48 -13.13
CA MET A 121 -18.87 5.27 -13.70
C MET A 121 -18.80 6.68 -13.11
N ALA A 122 -19.94 7.35 -12.93
CA ALA A 122 -20.00 8.69 -12.32
C ALA A 122 -19.46 8.72 -10.89
N GLN A 123 -19.74 7.68 -10.10
CA GLN A 123 -19.19 7.53 -8.74
C GLN A 123 -17.68 7.27 -8.75
N LYS A 124 -17.17 6.49 -9.71
CA LYS A 124 -15.74 6.27 -9.91
C LYS A 124 -15.04 7.57 -10.30
N GLU A 125 -15.61 8.33 -11.23
CA GLU A 125 -15.12 9.65 -11.63
C GLU A 125 -15.06 10.61 -10.43
N GLU A 126 -16.14 10.73 -9.66
CA GLU A 126 -16.18 11.56 -8.44
C GLU A 126 -15.07 11.17 -7.45
N TYR A 127 -14.87 9.87 -7.23
CA TYR A 127 -13.82 9.38 -6.34
C TYR A 127 -12.43 9.73 -6.87
N PHE A 128 -12.13 9.45 -8.14
CA PHE A 128 -10.79 9.67 -8.69
C PHE A 128 -10.42 11.15 -8.78
N GLU A 129 -11.37 12.04 -9.09
CA GLU A 129 -11.14 13.48 -9.09
C GLU A 129 -10.64 13.95 -7.71
N LYS A 130 -11.37 13.60 -6.64
CA LYS A 130 -11.02 13.96 -5.27
C LYS A 130 -9.78 13.21 -4.76
N ALA A 131 -9.58 11.97 -5.17
CA ALA A 131 -8.39 11.21 -4.82
C ALA A 131 -7.12 11.84 -5.41
N LEU A 132 -7.18 12.38 -6.63
CA LEU A 132 -6.06 13.10 -7.25
C LEU A 132 -5.71 14.37 -6.45
N GLU A 133 -6.70 15.11 -5.95
CA GLU A 133 -6.46 16.27 -5.08
C GLU A 133 -5.75 15.88 -3.78
N ILE A 134 -6.14 14.76 -3.16
CA ILE A 134 -5.48 14.22 -1.96
C ILE A 134 -4.03 13.85 -2.26
N GLN A 135 -3.78 13.11 -3.35
CA GLN A 135 -2.43 12.69 -3.75
C GLN A 135 -1.54 13.90 -4.08
N ALA A 136 -2.10 14.97 -4.65
CA ALA A 136 -1.37 16.19 -4.97
C ALA A 136 -0.78 16.90 -3.74
N LYS A 137 -1.24 16.59 -2.52
CA LYS A 137 -0.62 17.06 -1.27
C LYS A 137 0.78 16.47 -1.04
N TYR A 138 1.12 15.35 -1.70
CA TYR A 138 2.36 14.60 -1.51
C TYR A 138 3.13 14.38 -2.83
N PRO A 139 3.56 15.45 -3.52
CA PRO A 139 4.18 15.35 -4.85
C PRO A 139 5.54 14.64 -4.88
N GLN A 140 6.16 14.41 -3.71
CA GLN A 140 7.44 13.74 -3.57
C GLN A 140 7.38 12.21 -3.69
N VAL A 141 6.18 11.63 -3.62
CA VAL A 141 5.97 10.19 -3.78
C VAL A 141 4.99 9.95 -4.92
N THR A 142 5.32 9.02 -5.78
CA THR A 142 4.41 8.59 -6.85
C THR A 142 3.38 7.62 -6.31
N SER A 143 2.19 7.62 -6.87
CA SER A 143 1.13 6.69 -6.51
C SER A 143 0.41 6.14 -7.74
N SER A 144 -0.14 4.93 -7.60
CA SER A 144 -0.98 4.29 -8.59
C SER A 144 -2.24 3.75 -7.92
N HIS A 145 -3.32 3.63 -8.70
CA HIS A 145 -4.55 3.00 -8.22
C HIS A 145 -4.67 1.61 -8.82
N GLU A 146 -4.83 0.60 -7.96
CA GLU A 146 -5.27 -0.72 -8.36
C GLU A 146 -6.76 -0.63 -8.66
N VAL A 147 -7.11 -0.74 -9.95
CA VAL A 147 -8.49 -0.68 -10.42
C VAL A 147 -8.92 -2.04 -10.94
N ARG A 148 -10.07 -2.53 -10.46
CA ARG A 148 -10.78 -3.63 -11.12
C ARG A 148 -11.79 -3.04 -12.08
N ILE A 149 -11.54 -3.28 -13.37
CA ILE A 149 -12.54 -3.05 -14.40
C ILE A 149 -13.38 -4.31 -14.45
N ILE A 150 -14.62 -4.26 -13.94
CA ILE A 150 -15.61 -5.30 -14.28
C ILE A 150 -15.88 -5.14 -15.77
N SER A 151 -15.36 -6.08 -16.56
CA SER A 151 -15.67 -6.18 -17.97
C SER A 151 -17.05 -6.81 -18.14
N ASP A 152 -18.11 -6.01 -18.10
CA ASP A 152 -19.40 -6.39 -18.69
C ASP A 152 -19.29 -6.25 -20.23
N PHE A 153 -18.40 -7.02 -20.85
CA PHE A 153 -18.48 -7.29 -22.28
C PHE A 153 -19.46 -8.45 -22.47
N THR A 154 -20.75 -8.17 -22.31
CA THR A 154 -21.75 -8.99 -22.98
C THR A 154 -21.68 -8.63 -24.46
N LEU A 155 -20.89 -9.39 -25.22
CA LEU A 155 -21.00 -9.40 -26.68
C LEU A 155 -22.40 -9.90 -27.02
N HIS A 156 -23.28 -8.98 -27.41
CA HIS A 156 -24.53 -9.29 -28.09
C HIS A 156 -24.27 -9.59 -29.57
#